data_AF-A0A847AX87-F1
#
_entry.id   AF-A0A847AX87-F1
#
_cell.length_a   1.000
_cell.length_b   1.000
_cell.length_c   1.000
_cell.angle_alpha   90.00
_cell.angle_beta   90.00
_cell.angle_gamma   90.00
#
_symmetry.space_group_name_H-M   'P 1'
#
loop_
_entity.id
_entity.type
_entity.pdbx_description
1 polymer ?
#
loop_
_entity_poly.entity_id
_entity_poly.type
_entity_poly.pdbx_seq_one_letter_code
_entity_poly.pdbx_strand_id
1 'polypeptide(L)'
;LRTVDYLRRAVESDPLLGLRIKGMGVLTSDIIRQYGISGPAARASGLDIDIRKDEPYSLYSNLNFSVPVRSEGDIYARLLIRIEEIFESASIVGACLTMLKRVNSPLFTQLDKMPKGEGIGRTESPEGEFFHYIRTRGGNVPFRHKVRPPSYMISPVVEKIFKYCGIENYPLILISLDPAYSYFSGLIAEVGNFENPTEISESGFSDSTKKKSKYFVPGRK
;
A
#
# COMPACT_ATOMS: atom_id res chain seq x y z
N LEU A 1 23.94 -1.05 7.43
CA LEU A 1 23.83 -2.28 6.62
C LEU A 1 24.22 -3.56 7.37
N ARG A 2 25.27 -3.57 8.21
CA ARG A 2 25.72 -4.77 8.98
C ARG A 2 24.60 -5.46 9.79
N THR A 3 23.72 -4.68 10.44
CA THR A 3 22.58 -5.22 11.22
C THR A 3 21.55 -5.91 10.33
N VAL A 4 21.24 -5.34 9.17
CA VAL A 4 20.24 -5.91 8.25
C VAL A 4 20.79 -7.19 7.60
N ASP A 5 22.09 -7.23 7.30
CA ASP A 5 22.75 -8.44 6.80
C ASP A 5 22.82 -9.57 7.83
N TYR A 6 22.95 -9.21 9.10
CA TYR A 6 22.76 -10.17 10.18
C TYR A 6 21.33 -10.72 10.22
N LEU A 7 20.30 -9.86 10.09
CA LEU A 7 18.89 -10.31 10.07
C LEU A 7 18.59 -11.24 8.91
N ARG A 8 19.07 -10.92 7.70
CA ARG A 8 18.93 -11.80 6.52
C ARG A 8 19.54 -13.17 6.80
N ARG A 9 20.80 -13.21 7.27
CA ARG A 9 21.47 -14.47 7.59
C ARG A 9 20.77 -15.24 8.69
N ALA A 10 20.28 -14.58 9.73
CA ALA A 10 19.52 -15.22 10.79
C ALA A 10 18.25 -15.90 10.25
N VAL A 11 17.53 -15.23 9.35
CA VAL A 11 16.30 -15.78 8.72
C VAL A 11 16.61 -16.91 7.74
N GLU A 12 17.68 -16.80 6.95
CA GLU A 12 18.06 -17.81 5.96
C GLU A 12 18.68 -19.06 6.60
N SER A 13 19.38 -18.90 7.73
CA SER A 13 20.09 -19.99 8.40
C SER A 13 19.24 -20.74 9.44
N ASP A 14 18.10 -20.21 9.85
CA ASP A 14 17.23 -20.85 10.85
C ASP A 14 16.34 -21.94 10.20
N PRO A 15 16.60 -23.24 10.46
CA PRO A 15 15.81 -24.33 9.90
C PRO A 15 14.39 -24.38 10.47
N LEU A 16 14.17 -23.94 11.72
CA LEU A 16 12.85 -23.97 12.36
C LEU A 16 11.93 -22.94 11.73
N LEU A 17 12.46 -21.76 11.40
CA LEU A 17 11.71 -20.74 10.69
C LEU A 17 11.27 -21.27 9.31
N GLY A 18 12.19 -21.87 8.54
CA GLY A 18 11.88 -22.49 7.26
C GLY A 18 10.75 -23.52 7.36
N LEU A 19 10.80 -24.42 8.34
CA LEU A 19 9.76 -25.43 8.59
C LEU A 19 8.39 -24.80 8.94
N ARG A 20 8.37 -23.63 9.57
CA ARG A 20 7.16 -22.99 10.07
C ARG A 20 6.42 -22.17 9.02
N ILE A 21 7.13 -21.50 8.11
CA ILE A 21 6.55 -20.49 7.21
C ILE A 21 6.74 -20.75 5.71
N LYS A 22 7.65 -21.64 5.31
CA LYS A 22 7.85 -21.96 3.89
C LYS A 22 6.69 -22.82 3.37
N GLY A 23 6.16 -22.47 2.21
CA GLY A 23 4.97 -23.08 1.61
C GLY A 23 3.64 -22.73 2.30
N MET A 24 3.66 -21.92 3.36
CA MET A 24 2.44 -21.50 4.08
C MET A 24 1.92 -20.18 3.53
N GLY A 25 0.59 -20.04 3.51
CA GLY A 25 -0.05 -18.78 3.14
C GLY A 25 0.22 -18.34 1.70
N VAL A 26 0.23 -19.30 0.76
CA VAL A 26 0.57 -19.07 -0.65
C VAL A 26 -0.50 -18.22 -1.33
N LEU A 27 -0.05 -17.14 -1.96
CA LEU A 27 -0.83 -16.31 -2.87
C LEU A 27 -0.34 -16.54 -4.29
N THR A 28 -1.20 -17.05 -5.16
CA THR A 28 -0.88 -17.22 -6.58
C THR A 28 -0.95 -15.88 -7.31
N SER A 29 -0.19 -15.74 -8.39
CA SER A 29 -0.24 -14.55 -9.24
C SER A 29 -1.66 -14.25 -9.77
N ASP A 30 -2.47 -15.29 -9.99
CA ASP A 30 -3.87 -15.15 -10.41
C ASP A 30 -4.75 -14.51 -9.34
N ILE A 31 -4.60 -14.92 -8.08
CA ILE A 31 -5.31 -14.30 -6.95
C ILE A 31 -4.87 -12.84 -6.81
N ILE A 32 -3.56 -12.57 -6.88
CA ILE A 32 -3.02 -11.21 -6.81
C ILE A 32 -3.65 -10.32 -7.89
N ARG A 33 -3.68 -10.77 -9.14
CA ARG A 33 -4.31 -10.03 -10.25
C ARG A 33 -5.80 -9.86 -10.08
N GLN A 34 -6.51 -10.92 -9.69
CA GLN A 34 -7.96 -10.90 -9.49
C GLN A 34 -8.38 -9.87 -8.44
N TYR A 35 -7.60 -9.76 -7.36
CA TYR A 35 -7.87 -8.84 -6.26
C TYR A 35 -7.16 -7.50 -6.37
N GLY A 36 -6.41 -7.24 -7.43
CA GLY A 36 -5.66 -5.98 -7.58
C GLY A 36 -4.73 -5.68 -6.40
N ILE A 37 -4.09 -6.73 -5.86
CA ILE A 37 -3.09 -6.61 -4.80
C ILE A 37 -1.76 -6.16 -5.42
N SER A 38 -1.06 -5.26 -4.75
CA SER A 38 0.27 -4.78 -5.10
C SER A 38 1.21 -4.87 -3.89
N GLY A 39 2.40 -4.28 -3.97
CA GLY A 39 3.35 -4.30 -2.86
C GLY A 39 4.07 -5.63 -2.68
N PRO A 40 4.60 -5.89 -1.46
CA PRO A 40 5.37 -7.09 -1.17
C PRO A 40 4.61 -8.39 -1.44
N ALA A 41 3.28 -8.39 -1.27
CA ALA A 41 2.46 -9.57 -1.55
C ALA A 41 2.43 -9.91 -3.05
N ALA A 42 2.34 -8.91 -3.94
CA ALA A 42 2.38 -9.12 -5.37
C ALA A 42 3.78 -9.52 -5.85
N ARG A 43 4.80 -8.84 -5.33
CA ARG A 43 6.20 -9.14 -5.63
C ARG A 43 6.64 -10.51 -5.14
N ALA A 44 6.08 -11.02 -4.04
CA ALA A 44 6.32 -12.38 -3.55
C ALA A 44 5.72 -13.46 -4.47
N SER A 45 4.69 -13.09 -5.25
CA SER A 45 3.93 -13.96 -6.13
C SER A 45 4.32 -13.83 -7.61
N GLY A 46 5.46 -13.21 -7.90
CA GLY A 46 6.07 -13.14 -9.23
C GLY A 46 5.64 -11.94 -10.07
N LEU A 47 4.97 -10.95 -9.48
CA LEU A 47 4.61 -9.73 -10.20
C LEU A 47 5.65 -8.64 -9.90
N ASP A 48 6.43 -8.29 -10.93
CA ASP A 48 7.32 -7.13 -10.91
C ASP A 48 6.50 -5.85 -11.11
N ILE A 49 5.91 -5.36 -10.02
CA ILE A 49 5.12 -4.12 -9.97
C ILE A 49 5.55 -3.28 -8.78
N ASP A 50 5.81 -1.99 -9.03
CA ASP A 50 6.20 -1.02 -8.00
C ASP A 50 5.99 0.40 -8.52
N ILE A 51 5.11 1.17 -7.87
CA ILE A 51 4.75 2.52 -8.34
C ILE A 51 5.96 3.44 -8.39
N ARG A 52 6.97 3.23 -7.53
CA ARG A 52 8.18 4.07 -7.51
C ARG A 52 9.00 3.93 -8.79
N LYS A 53 8.85 2.83 -9.53
CA LYS A 53 9.49 2.58 -10.83
C LYS A 53 8.53 2.78 -12.00
N ASP A 54 7.29 2.29 -11.88
CA ASP A 54 6.31 2.28 -12.97
C ASP A 54 5.72 3.68 -13.22
N GLU A 55 5.38 4.40 -12.14
CA GLU A 55 4.85 5.76 -12.18
C GLU A 55 5.59 6.63 -11.14
N PRO A 56 6.89 6.93 -11.35
CA PRO A 56 7.72 7.56 -10.34
C PRO A 56 7.18 8.93 -9.90
N TYR A 57 7.10 9.12 -8.59
CA TYR A 57 6.75 10.41 -7.97
C TYR A 57 7.94 10.99 -7.22
N SER A 58 7.87 12.28 -6.90
CA SER A 58 8.93 13.00 -6.17
C SER A 58 10.30 12.85 -6.85
N LEU A 59 11.26 12.17 -6.21
CA LEU A 59 12.63 11.99 -6.68
C LEU A 59 12.96 10.55 -7.11
N TYR A 60 11.99 9.62 -7.08
CA TYR A 60 12.25 8.21 -7.37
C TYR A 60 12.77 7.97 -8.79
N SER A 61 12.40 8.82 -9.76
CA SER A 61 12.95 8.81 -11.13
C SER A 61 14.46 9.06 -11.20
N ASN A 62 15.05 9.68 -10.18
CA ASN A 62 16.46 10.07 -10.12
C ASN A 62 17.28 9.14 -9.21
N LEU A 63 16.66 8.13 -8.62
CA LEU A 63 17.28 7.20 -7.70
C LEU A 63 17.50 5.85 -8.37
N ASN A 64 18.68 5.28 -8.17
CA ASN A 64 18.97 3.92 -8.59
C ASN A 64 18.75 2.95 -7.42
N PHE A 65 17.79 2.06 -7.57
CA PHE A 65 17.42 1.04 -6.59
C PHE A 65 16.80 -0.16 -7.32
N SER A 66 16.83 -1.32 -6.70
CA SER A 66 16.26 -2.57 -7.22
C SER A 66 14.93 -2.87 -6.54
N VAL A 67 14.04 -3.56 -7.25
CA VAL A 67 12.77 -4.04 -6.70
C VAL A 67 12.86 -5.57 -6.59
N PRO A 68 12.85 -6.15 -5.38
CA PRO A 68 13.00 -7.58 -5.21
C PRO A 68 11.71 -8.30 -5.59
N VAL A 69 11.83 -9.36 -6.40
CA VAL A 69 10.71 -10.18 -6.87
C VAL A 69 11.02 -11.65 -6.62
N ARG A 70 10.00 -12.37 -6.15
CA ARG A 70 10.04 -13.80 -5.81
C ARG A 70 8.78 -14.46 -6.40
N SER A 71 8.74 -15.78 -6.50
CA SER A 71 7.65 -16.49 -7.20
C SER A 71 6.89 -17.48 -6.33
N GLU A 72 7.37 -17.73 -5.12
CA GLU A 72 6.86 -18.75 -4.21
C GLU A 72 5.50 -18.35 -3.62
N GLY A 73 5.22 -17.06 -3.48
CA GLY A 73 3.94 -16.52 -3.00
C GLY A 73 3.64 -16.81 -1.53
N ASP A 74 4.54 -17.48 -0.81
CA ASP A 74 4.37 -17.90 0.59
C ASP A 74 4.79 -16.80 1.59
N ILE A 75 4.60 -17.07 2.87
CA ILE A 75 5.01 -16.16 3.96
C ILE A 75 6.53 -15.92 3.91
N TYR A 76 7.31 -16.95 3.59
CA TYR A 76 8.76 -16.86 3.55
C TYR A 76 9.26 -15.91 2.46
N ALA A 77 8.71 -15.96 1.25
CA ALA A 77 9.02 -15.04 0.17
C ALA A 77 8.65 -13.60 0.51
N ARG A 78 7.49 -13.38 1.16
CA ARG A 78 7.11 -12.04 1.66
C ARG A 78 8.10 -11.50 2.70
N LEU A 79 8.58 -12.35 3.61
CA LEU A 79 9.59 -11.98 4.60
C LEU A 79 10.92 -11.59 3.94
N LEU A 80 11.41 -12.39 3.00
CA LEU A 80 12.66 -12.11 2.29
C LEU A 80 12.59 -10.82 1.48
N ILE A 81 11.48 -10.56 0.78
CA ILE A 81 11.25 -9.30 0.07
C ILE A 81 11.34 -8.11 1.02
N ARG A 82 10.69 -8.16 2.19
CA ARG A 82 10.76 -7.07 3.16
C ARG A 82 12.19 -6.84 3.66
N ILE A 83 12.95 -7.89 3.89
CA ILE A 83 14.36 -7.78 4.28
C ILE A 83 15.18 -7.10 3.18
N GLU A 84 14.99 -7.50 1.92
CA GLU A 84 15.66 -6.90 0.76
C GLU A 84 15.26 -5.42 0.56
N GLU A 85 13.98 -5.09 0.73
CA GLU A 85 13.48 -3.72 0.67
C GLU A 85 14.06 -2.81 1.77
N ILE A 86 14.41 -3.35 2.94
CA ILE A 86 15.11 -2.58 3.98
C ILE A 86 16.52 -2.18 3.50
N PHE A 87 17.23 -3.04 2.77
CA PHE A 87 18.53 -2.69 2.19
C PHE A 87 18.41 -1.60 1.14
N GLU A 88 17.46 -1.76 0.21
CA GLU A 88 17.21 -0.78 -0.85
C GLU A 88 16.75 0.56 -0.26
N SER A 89 15.90 0.54 0.77
CA SER A 89 15.47 1.73 1.50
C SER A 89 16.67 2.45 2.16
N ALA A 90 17.57 1.71 2.80
CA ALA A 90 18.77 2.29 3.39
C ALA A 90 19.72 2.90 2.33
N SER A 91 19.83 2.27 1.16
CA SER A 91 20.58 2.79 0.01
C SER A 91 19.98 4.11 -0.50
N ILE A 92 18.66 4.14 -0.69
CA ILE A 92 17.90 5.34 -1.09
C ILE A 92 18.13 6.48 -0.10
N VAL A 93 18.04 6.22 1.21
CA VAL A 93 18.31 7.25 2.24
C VAL A 93 19.73 7.80 2.12
N GLY A 94 20.74 6.94 1.92
CA GLY A 94 22.12 7.36 1.70
C GLY A 94 22.31 8.24 0.44
N ALA A 95 21.63 7.89 -0.66
CA ALA A 95 21.62 8.68 -1.88
C ALA A 95 20.98 10.07 -1.65
N CYS A 96 19.80 10.10 -1.01
CA CYS A 96 19.10 11.34 -0.66
C CYS A 96 19.94 12.25 0.24
N LEU A 97 20.63 11.70 1.25
CA LEU A 97 21.51 12.48 2.13
C LEU A 97 22.68 13.13 1.38
N THR A 98 23.21 12.46 0.36
CA THR A 98 24.28 13.00 -0.48
C THR A 98 23.77 14.14 -1.37
N MET A 99 22.55 14.01 -1.89
CA MET A 99 21.90 15.06 -2.68
C MET A 99 21.53 16.28 -1.83
N LEU A 100 21.02 16.06 -0.62
CA LEU A 100 20.59 17.13 0.29
C LEU A 100 21.72 18.13 0.58
N LYS A 101 22.98 17.66 0.71
CA LYS A 101 24.16 18.51 0.91
C LYS A 101 24.41 19.54 -0.19
N ARG A 102 23.78 19.37 -1.36
CA ARG A 102 23.96 20.21 -2.56
C ARG A 102 22.79 21.15 -2.81
N VAL A 103 21.70 21.02 -2.07
CA VAL A 103 20.48 21.79 -2.29
C VAL A 103 20.42 22.97 -1.33
N ASN A 104 20.19 24.17 -1.88
CA ASN A 104 19.90 25.38 -1.10
C ASN A 104 18.53 25.92 -1.50
N SER A 105 17.48 25.21 -1.08
CA SER A 105 16.07 25.53 -1.39
C SER A 105 15.29 25.79 -0.10
N PRO A 106 14.27 26.67 -0.11
CA PRO A 106 13.39 26.84 1.03
C PRO A 106 12.70 25.51 1.39
N LEU A 107 12.66 25.19 2.68
CA LEU A 107 11.98 24.01 3.23
C LEU A 107 10.45 24.15 3.18
N PHE A 108 9.96 25.38 3.16
CA PHE A 108 8.54 25.70 3.13
C PHE A 108 8.21 26.46 1.86
N THR A 109 7.20 25.98 1.14
CA THR A 109 6.61 26.67 0.00
C THR A 109 5.18 27.05 0.37
N GLN A 110 4.77 28.28 0.06
CA GLN A 110 3.37 28.66 0.20
C GLN A 110 2.53 27.86 -0.79
N LEU A 111 1.48 27.22 -0.29
CA LEU A 111 0.55 26.49 -1.13
C LEU A 111 -0.49 27.45 -1.69
N ASP A 112 -0.65 27.44 -3.01
CA ASP A 112 -1.74 28.13 -3.68
C ASP A 112 -3.10 27.50 -3.33
N LYS A 113 -4.18 28.27 -3.53
CA LYS A 113 -5.54 27.73 -3.42
C LYS A 113 -5.70 26.57 -4.38
N MET A 114 -6.26 25.45 -3.91
CA MET A 114 -6.49 24.32 -4.79
C MET A 114 -7.49 24.72 -5.88
N PRO A 115 -7.19 24.43 -7.16
CA PRO A 115 -8.12 24.69 -8.25
C PRO A 115 -9.36 23.80 -8.09
N LYS A 116 -10.47 24.15 -8.74
CA LYS A 116 -11.66 23.29 -8.82
C LYS A 116 -11.38 22.13 -9.77
N GLY A 117 -11.58 20.89 -9.31
CA GLY A 117 -11.36 19.71 -10.15
C GLY A 117 -11.39 18.40 -9.38
N GLU A 118 -10.93 17.36 -10.06
CA GLU A 118 -10.72 16.02 -9.52
C GLU A 118 -9.29 15.58 -9.85
N GLY A 119 -8.67 14.84 -8.94
CA GLY A 119 -7.31 14.37 -9.07
C GLY A 119 -7.11 13.04 -8.35
N ILE A 120 -6.18 12.25 -8.86
CA ILE A 120 -5.74 11.01 -8.23
C ILE A 120 -4.26 11.12 -7.86
N GLY A 121 -3.90 10.50 -6.74
CA GLY A 121 -2.52 10.35 -6.29
C GLY A 121 -2.30 8.89 -5.89
N ARG A 122 -1.18 8.32 -6.33
CA ARG A 122 -0.79 6.95 -6.05
C ARG A 122 0.60 6.97 -5.46
N THR A 123 0.82 6.22 -4.40
CA THR A 123 2.14 6.04 -3.79
C THR A 123 2.38 4.58 -3.45
N GLU A 124 3.64 4.17 -3.38
CA GLU A 124 4.00 2.84 -2.88
C GLU A 124 4.21 2.96 -1.36
N SER A 125 3.25 2.49 -0.57
CA SER A 125 3.47 2.28 0.86
C SER A 125 4.22 0.96 1.09
N PRO A 126 4.72 0.71 2.31
CA PRO A 126 5.35 -0.59 2.64
C PRO A 126 4.43 -1.80 2.45
N GLU A 127 3.11 -1.62 2.41
CA GLU A 127 2.11 -2.67 2.18
C GLU A 127 1.74 -2.80 0.69
N GLY A 128 2.04 -1.79 -0.13
CA GLY A 128 1.70 -1.71 -1.54
C GLY A 128 1.07 -0.38 -1.94
N GLU A 129 0.28 -0.40 -2.99
CA GLU A 129 -0.31 0.81 -3.58
C GLU A 129 -1.31 1.50 -2.65
N PHE A 130 -0.98 2.72 -2.25
CA PHE A 130 -1.86 3.62 -1.54
C PHE A 130 -2.49 4.61 -2.53
N PHE A 131 -3.81 4.51 -2.70
CA PHE A 131 -4.54 5.31 -3.69
C PHE A 131 -5.35 6.40 -2.99
N HIS A 132 -5.22 7.62 -3.49
CA HIS A 132 -5.97 8.79 -3.08
C HIS A 132 -6.75 9.35 -4.27
N TYR A 133 -8.03 9.59 -4.06
CA TYR A 133 -8.86 10.38 -4.95
C TYR A 133 -9.32 11.63 -4.22
N ILE A 134 -9.13 12.79 -4.83
CA ILE A 134 -9.51 14.08 -4.27
C ILE A 134 -10.40 14.80 -5.27
N ARG A 135 -11.49 15.39 -4.78
CA ARG A 135 -12.31 16.34 -5.50
C ARG A 135 -12.34 17.65 -4.74
N THR A 136 -12.18 18.76 -5.45
CA THR A 136 -12.17 20.12 -4.90
C THR A 136 -13.22 20.97 -5.61
N ARG A 137 -13.79 21.94 -4.90
CA ARG A 137 -14.68 22.97 -5.48
C ARG A 137 -13.97 24.32 -5.66
N GLY A 138 -12.65 24.35 -5.48
CA GLY A 138 -11.87 25.57 -5.24
C GLY A 138 -11.69 25.82 -3.75
N GLY A 139 -10.59 26.45 -3.35
CA GLY A 139 -10.29 26.79 -1.94
C GLY A 139 -9.24 25.89 -1.30
N ASN A 140 -9.19 25.85 0.04
CA ASN A 140 -8.12 25.17 0.79
C ASN A 140 -8.58 23.87 1.46
N VAL A 141 -9.84 23.46 1.24
CA VAL A 141 -10.40 22.22 1.80
C VAL A 141 -10.89 21.31 0.68
N PRO A 142 -10.57 20.01 0.71
CA PRO A 142 -11.10 19.07 -0.26
C PRO A 142 -12.61 18.92 -0.05
N PHE A 143 -13.36 18.91 -1.15
CA PHE A 143 -14.79 18.61 -1.10
C PHE A 143 -15.04 17.11 -0.86
N ARG A 144 -14.18 16.25 -1.41
CA ARG A 144 -14.18 14.81 -1.15
C ARG A 144 -12.75 14.30 -1.15
N HIS A 145 -12.42 13.47 -0.18
CA HIS A 145 -11.19 12.69 -0.16
C HIS A 145 -11.56 11.22 0.03
N LYS A 146 -11.30 10.41 -0.99
CA LYS A 146 -11.48 8.96 -0.93
C LYS A 146 -10.11 8.32 -0.90
N VAL A 147 -9.87 7.55 0.15
CA VAL A 147 -8.66 6.75 0.30
C VAL A 147 -8.99 5.28 0.01
N ARG A 148 -8.08 4.61 -0.69
CA ARG A 148 -8.04 3.14 -0.80
C ARG A 148 -6.64 2.68 -0.38
N PRO A 149 -6.50 2.21 0.87
CA PRO A 149 -5.24 1.66 1.37
C PRO A 149 -4.97 0.27 0.73
N PRO A 150 -3.73 -0.22 0.72
CA PRO A 150 -3.39 -1.57 0.25
C PRO A 150 -4.15 -2.66 1.02
N SER A 151 -4.28 -2.48 2.34
CA SER A 151 -4.97 -3.40 3.24
C SER A 151 -6.42 -3.68 2.81
N TYR A 152 -7.09 -2.72 2.15
CA TYR A 152 -8.44 -2.89 1.61
C TYR A 152 -8.51 -3.97 0.52
N MET A 153 -7.47 -4.13 -0.29
CA MET A 153 -7.40 -5.16 -1.34
C MET A 153 -6.97 -6.52 -0.78
N ILE A 154 -6.15 -6.51 0.27
CA ILE A 154 -5.59 -7.71 0.89
C ILE A 154 -6.63 -8.41 1.78
N SER A 155 -7.41 -7.68 2.57
CA SER A 155 -8.32 -8.27 3.56
C SER A 155 -9.34 -9.28 3.01
N PRO A 156 -9.95 -9.11 1.82
CA PRO A 156 -10.82 -10.13 1.24
C PRO A 156 -10.12 -11.45 0.90
N VAL A 157 -8.81 -11.42 0.69
CA VAL A 157 -8.02 -12.61 0.32
C VAL A 157 -7.57 -13.39 1.54
N VAL A 158 -7.43 -12.72 2.67
CA VAL A 158 -7.07 -13.33 3.97
C VAL A 158 -7.98 -14.53 4.29
N GLU A 159 -9.31 -14.42 4.11
CA GLU A 159 -10.25 -15.54 4.28
C GLU A 159 -9.97 -16.73 3.34
N LYS A 160 -9.60 -16.45 2.07
CA LYS A 160 -9.32 -17.48 1.08
C LYS A 160 -8.08 -18.30 1.42
N ILE A 161 -7.05 -17.64 1.94
CA ILE A 161 -5.80 -18.32 2.33
C ILE A 161 -6.05 -19.25 3.52
N PHE A 162 -6.86 -18.81 4.50
CA PHE A 162 -7.10 -19.60 5.71
C PHE A 162 -7.74 -20.96 5.48
N LYS A 163 -8.57 -21.09 4.44
CA LYS A 163 -9.24 -22.35 4.11
C LYS A 163 -8.27 -23.52 3.87
N TYR A 164 -6.99 -23.23 3.60
CA TYR A 164 -5.99 -24.23 3.22
C TYR A 164 -4.82 -24.37 4.19
N CYS A 165 -4.75 -23.55 5.24
CA CYS A 165 -3.55 -23.48 6.11
C CYS A 165 -3.82 -23.82 7.58
N GLY A 166 -5.03 -24.15 8.01
CA GLY A 166 -5.30 -24.41 9.42
C GLY A 166 -5.32 -23.13 10.29
N ILE A 167 -5.98 -23.20 11.44
CA ILE A 167 -6.21 -22.03 12.32
C ILE A 167 -4.95 -21.59 13.05
N GLU A 168 -4.04 -22.53 13.34
CA GLU A 168 -2.75 -22.31 13.99
C GLU A 168 -1.80 -21.43 13.17
N ASN A 169 -2.03 -21.34 11.86
CA ASN A 169 -1.25 -20.54 10.93
C ASN A 169 -1.87 -19.16 10.69
N TYR A 170 -3.07 -18.92 11.24
CA TYR A 170 -3.79 -17.67 11.05
C TYR A 170 -2.96 -16.43 11.39
N PRO A 171 -2.32 -16.36 12.58
CA PRO A 171 -1.55 -15.17 12.96
C PRO A 171 -0.36 -14.92 12.03
N LEU A 172 0.31 -15.98 11.57
CA LEU A 172 1.48 -15.86 10.70
C LEU A 172 1.12 -15.35 9.31
N ILE A 173 0.01 -15.86 8.74
CA ILE A 173 -0.51 -15.37 7.46
C ILE A 173 -0.87 -13.89 7.60
N LEU A 174 -1.61 -13.55 8.67
CA LEU A 174 -2.06 -12.18 8.89
C LEU A 174 -0.89 -11.20 9.03
N ILE A 175 0.08 -11.52 9.88
CA ILE A 175 1.28 -10.68 10.09
C ILE A 175 2.10 -10.57 8.80
N SER A 176 2.20 -11.64 8.00
CA SER A 176 2.96 -11.60 6.75
C SER A 176 2.37 -10.64 5.70
N LEU A 177 1.07 -10.41 5.78
CA LEU A 177 0.33 -9.51 4.90
C LEU A 177 0.26 -8.08 5.42
N ASP A 178 0.53 -7.89 6.72
CA ASP A 178 0.63 -6.59 7.38
C ASP A 178 -0.57 -5.66 7.12
N PRO A 179 -1.82 -6.11 7.30
CA PRO A 179 -2.96 -5.25 7.01
C PRO A 179 -3.07 -4.15 8.07
N ALA A 180 -2.84 -2.89 7.66
CA ALA A 180 -3.16 -1.75 8.51
C ALA A 180 -4.68 -1.54 8.59
N TYR A 181 -5.26 -1.96 9.73
CA TYR A 181 -6.69 -1.86 10.00
C TYR A 181 -7.19 -0.44 10.31
N SER A 182 -6.31 0.47 10.70
CA SER A 182 -6.65 1.88 10.97
C SER A 182 -7.26 2.59 9.76
N TYR A 183 -6.99 2.12 8.54
CA TYR A 183 -7.55 2.68 7.32
C TYR A 183 -8.94 2.14 6.96
N PHE A 184 -9.43 1.09 7.62
CA PHE A 184 -10.76 0.52 7.36
C PHE A 184 -11.90 1.42 7.85
N SER A 185 -11.66 2.22 8.90
CA SER A 185 -12.62 3.19 9.44
C SER A 185 -12.65 4.51 8.66
N GLY A 186 -11.69 4.78 7.77
CA GLY A 186 -11.59 6.01 6.98
C GLY A 186 -12.44 6.06 5.70
N LEU A 187 -13.42 5.15 5.55
CA LEU A 187 -14.29 5.13 4.37
C LEU A 187 -15.30 6.28 4.42
N ILE A 188 -14.92 7.39 3.79
CA ILE A 188 -15.75 8.55 3.39
C ILE A 188 -15.91 9.62 4.49
N ALA A 189 -15.10 10.68 4.41
CA ALA A 189 -15.47 11.98 4.97
C ALA A 189 -16.16 12.80 3.86
N GLU A 190 -17.48 12.98 3.96
CA GLU A 190 -18.17 14.06 3.25
C GLU A 190 -18.12 15.29 4.15
N VAL A 191 -17.26 16.24 3.81
CA VAL A 191 -17.22 17.53 4.51
C VAL A 191 -18.33 18.38 3.91
N GLY A 192 -19.52 18.35 4.53
CA GLY A 192 -20.59 19.30 4.27
C GLY A 192 -20.14 20.73 4.64
N ASN A 193 -20.90 21.74 4.21
CA ASN A 193 -20.69 23.11 4.69
C ASN A 193 -20.90 23.15 6.22
N PHE A 194 -19.83 22.98 6.98
CA PHE A 194 -19.88 23.10 8.43
C PHE A 194 -19.87 24.59 8.80
N GLU A 195 -21.06 25.16 8.93
CA GLU A 195 -21.25 26.37 9.74
C GLU A 195 -21.20 26.05 11.25
N ASN A 196 -21.18 24.77 11.66
CA ASN A 196 -20.95 24.34 13.05
C ASN A 196 -20.18 23.00 13.12
N PRO A 197 -19.00 22.93 13.74
CA PRO A 197 -18.06 21.79 13.64
C PRO A 197 -18.31 20.60 14.60
N THR A 198 -19.52 20.40 15.14
CA THR A 198 -19.76 19.41 16.22
C THR A 198 -20.50 18.13 15.83
N GLU A 199 -20.93 17.94 14.57
CA GLU A 199 -21.67 16.74 14.18
C GLU A 199 -20.88 15.84 13.21
N ILE A 200 -20.22 14.83 13.76
CA ILE A 200 -19.78 13.65 13.02
C ILE A 200 -20.95 12.67 13.08
N SER A 201 -21.78 12.58 12.03
CA SER A 201 -22.86 11.60 11.97
C SER A 201 -22.34 10.23 11.56
N GLU A 202 -22.42 9.23 12.46
CA GLU A 202 -22.05 7.83 12.25
C GLU A 202 -22.96 7.05 11.25
N SER A 203 -23.90 7.72 10.57
CA SER A 203 -24.96 7.08 9.79
C SER A 203 -24.55 6.52 8.42
N GLY A 204 -23.27 6.54 8.05
CA GLY A 204 -22.80 6.12 6.72
C GLY A 204 -22.80 4.61 6.45
N PHE A 205 -22.96 3.76 7.47
CA PHE A 205 -22.74 2.31 7.32
C PHE A 205 -23.95 1.53 6.76
N SER A 206 -25.19 1.98 6.97
CA SER A 206 -26.39 1.19 6.64
C SER A 206 -27.05 1.53 5.30
N ASP A 207 -26.82 2.72 4.73
CA ASP A 207 -27.55 3.18 3.53
C ASP A 207 -26.82 2.94 2.20
N SER A 208 -25.53 2.61 2.23
CA SER A 208 -24.73 2.39 1.01
C SER A 208 -25.01 1.05 0.32
N THR A 209 -25.62 0.09 1.01
CA THR A 209 -26.04 -1.20 0.42
C THR A 209 -27.42 -1.16 -0.23
N LYS A 210 -28.22 -0.10 -0.04
CA LYS A 210 -29.59 0.00 -0.58
C LYS A 210 -29.73 0.84 -1.86
N LYS A 211 -28.75 1.66 -2.24
CA LYS A 211 -28.80 2.39 -3.52
C LYS A 211 -28.02 1.63 -4.59
N LYS A 212 -28.76 0.94 -5.47
CA LYS A 212 -28.28 0.38 -6.74
C LYS A 212 -27.26 1.34 -7.38
N SER A 213 -26.02 0.92 -7.46
CA SER A 213 -24.97 1.66 -8.16
C SER A 213 -25.35 1.72 -9.65
N LYS A 214 -25.79 2.89 -10.11
CA LYS A 214 -25.73 3.23 -11.53
C LYS A 214 -24.26 3.48 -11.86
N TYR A 215 -23.55 2.45 -12.28
CA TYR A 215 -22.29 2.61 -12.96
C TYR A 215 -22.54 3.39 -14.24
N PHE A 216 -21.95 4.59 -14.36
CA PHE A 216 -21.90 5.33 -15.61
C PHE A 216 -20.85 4.66 -16.50
N VAL A 217 -21.31 3.87 -17.47
CA VAL A 217 -20.48 3.38 -18.57
C VAL A 217 -20.41 4.50 -19.60
N PRO A 218 -19.23 5.07 -19.92
CA PRO A 218 -19.12 6.06 -20.98
C PRO A 218 -19.47 5.40 -22.31
N GLY A 219 -20.50 5.93 -22.98
CA GLY A 219 -20.91 5.44 -24.28
C GLY A 219 -19.78 5.56 -25.31
N ARG A 220 -19.51 4.46 -26.01
CA ARG A 220 -18.81 4.50 -27.30
C ARG A 220 -19.63 5.39 -28.25
N LYS A 221 -19.00 6.43 -28.76
CA LYS A 221 -19.30 6.99 -30.08
C LYS A 221 -18.18 6.58 -31.00
#